data_AF-A0AAN8PAW1-F1
#
_entry.id   AF-A0AAN8PAW1-F1
#
_cell.length_a   1.000
_cell.length_b   1.000
_cell.length_c   1.000
_cell.angle_alpha   90.00
_cell.angle_beta   90.00
_cell.angle_gamma   90.00
#
_symmetry.space_group_name_H-M   'P 1'
#
loop_
_entity.id
_entity.type
_entity.pdbx_description
1 polymer ?
#
loop_
_entity_poly.entity_id
_entity_poly.type
_entity_poly.pdbx_seq_one_letter_code
_entity_poly.pdbx_strand_id
1 'polypeptide(L)'
;MANNIIVEYEAVYEYDPEDHSHGAEFIAIRPGDCLHMNPVTAELKGSYEDPQNWLKGTNKTTGAHGYFPTDGYVKYIGVVQSVTSK
;
A
#
# COMPACT_ATOMS: atom_id res chain seq x y z
N MET A 1 -22.41 -5.14 -10.38
CA MET A 1 -21.87 -4.42 -9.21
C MET A 1 -20.37 -4.63 -9.25
N ALA A 2 -19.56 -3.58 -9.26
CA ALA A 2 -18.11 -3.74 -9.20
C ALA A 2 -17.75 -3.90 -7.72
N ASN A 3 -17.35 -5.10 -7.31
CA ASN A 3 -16.83 -5.31 -5.97
C ASN A 3 -15.47 -4.60 -5.91
N ASN A 4 -15.40 -3.45 -5.23
CA ASN A 4 -14.15 -2.74 -5.06
C ASN A 4 -13.39 -3.39 -3.90
N ILE A 5 -12.65 -4.44 -4.24
CA ILE A 5 -11.74 -5.15 -3.33
C ILE A 5 -10.55 -4.22 -3.08
N ILE A 6 -10.25 -3.96 -1.81
CA ILE A 6 -9.06 -3.22 -1.39
C ILE A 6 -8.22 -4.16 -0.53
N VAL A 7 -6.92 -4.17 -0.77
CA VAL A 7 -5.95 -4.89 0.06
C VAL A 7 -5.37 -3.90 1.07
N GLU A 8 -5.41 -4.27 2.35
CA GLU A 8 -4.92 -3.44 3.44
C GLU A 8 -3.61 -3.99 4.01
N TYR A 9 -2.68 -3.07 4.23
CA TYR A 9 -1.38 -3.30 4.83
C TYR A 9 -1.16 -2.31 5.98
N GLU A 10 -0.36 -2.70 6.96
CA GLU A 10 0.16 -1.83 8.01
C GLU A 10 1.66 -1.66 7.81
N ALA A 11 2.16 -0.43 7.81
CA ALA A 11 3.60 -0.19 7.81
C ALA A 11 4.20 -0.62 9.16
N VAL A 12 5.26 -1.42 9.14
CA VAL A 12 5.97 -1.89 10.34
C VAL A 12 7.36 -1.26 10.49
N TYR A 13 7.93 -0.74 9.41
CA TYR A 13 9.14 0.10 9.43
C TYR A 13 8.89 1.43 8.72
N GLU A 14 9.66 2.43 9.10
CA GLU A 14 9.63 3.70 8.40
C GLU A 14 10.34 3.61 7.05
N TYR A 15 9.87 4.39 6.10
CA TYR A 15 10.56 4.60 4.84
C TYR A 15 10.30 6.04 4.40
N ASP A 16 11.39 6.74 4.06
CA ASP A 16 11.34 8.09 3.53
C ASP A 16 11.98 8.12 2.13
N PRO A 17 11.22 8.43 1.06
CA PRO A 17 11.76 8.50 -0.29
C PRO A 17 12.96 9.43 -0.43
N GLU A 18 13.01 10.52 0.33
CA GLU A 18 14.10 11.51 0.25
C GLU A 18 15.43 10.91 0.74
N ASP A 19 15.40 10.13 1.83
CA ASP A 19 16.57 9.44 2.39
C ASP A 19 17.15 8.40 1.42
N HIS A 20 16.31 7.89 0.51
CA HIS A 20 16.66 6.86 -0.47
C HIS A 20 16.83 7.40 -1.89
N SER A 21 16.85 8.73 -2.09
CA SER A 21 16.97 9.37 -3.42
C SER A 21 15.90 8.92 -4.43
N HIS A 22 14.71 8.61 -3.95
CA HIS A 22 13.58 8.22 -4.78
C HIS A 22 12.72 9.42 -5.17
N GLY A 23 12.04 9.32 -6.32
CA GLY A 23 11.23 10.40 -6.89
C GLY A 23 9.89 10.63 -6.19
N ALA A 24 9.16 11.66 -6.64
CA ALA A 24 7.87 12.08 -6.07
C ALA A 24 6.74 11.05 -6.25
N GLU A 25 6.95 10.02 -7.07
CA GLU A 25 6.05 8.89 -7.22
C GLU A 25 6.07 7.92 -6.03
N PHE A 26 7.06 8.01 -5.15
CA PHE A 26 7.17 7.23 -3.93
C PHE A 26 6.62 8.00 -2.74
N ILE A 27 6.02 7.28 -1.78
CA ILE A 27 5.42 7.89 -0.59
C ILE A 27 6.17 7.48 0.67
N ALA A 28 6.26 8.42 1.60
CA ALA A 28 6.71 8.14 2.94
C ALA A 28 5.68 7.29 3.71
N ILE A 29 6.19 6.37 4.52
CA ILE A 29 5.40 5.55 5.43
C ILE A 29 6.07 5.55 6.81
N ARG A 30 5.26 5.55 7.87
CA ARG A 30 5.72 5.44 9.26
C ARG A 30 5.08 4.22 9.92
N PRO A 31 5.73 3.57 10.90
CA PRO A 31 5.15 2.43 11.60
C PRO A 31 3.76 2.74 12.15
N GLY A 32 2.81 1.83 11.89
CA GLY A 32 1.38 1.98 12.21
C GLY A 32 0.54 2.64 11.12
N ASP A 33 1.14 3.10 10.01
CA ASP A 33 0.37 3.65 8.90
C ASP A 33 -0.48 2.57 8.22
N CYS A 34 -1.71 2.95 7.85
CA CYS A 34 -2.62 2.09 7.11
C CYS A 34 -2.47 2.36 5.60
N LEU A 35 -2.12 1.33 4.84
CA LEU A 35 -1.85 1.41 3.41
C LEU A 35 -2.89 0.60 2.64
N HIS A 36 -3.52 1.24 1.65
CA HIS A 36 -4.52 0.63 0.79
C HIS A 36 -3.97 0.45 -0.61
N MET A 37 -4.03 -0.78 -1.12
CA MET A 37 -3.68 -1.14 -2.48
C MET A 37 -4.93 -1.65 -3.21
N ASN A 38 -5.14 -1.19 -4.44
CA ASN A 38 -6.21 -1.69 -5.28
C ASN A 38 -5.64 -2.78 -6.22
N PRO A 39 -6.04 -4.05 -6.05
CA PRO A 39 -5.48 -5.18 -6.80
C PRO A 39 -5.86 -5.15 -8.28
N VAL A 40 -6.90 -4.42 -8.68
CA VAL A 40 -7.29 -4.27 -10.09
C VAL A 40 -6.27 -3.40 -10.85
N THR A 41 -5.66 -2.43 -10.16
CA THR A 41 -4.75 -1.46 -10.78
C THR A 41 -3.29 -1.68 -10.39
N ALA A 42 -3.02 -2.53 -9.40
CA ALA A 42 -1.68 -2.76 -8.91
C ALA A 42 -0.96 -3.83 -9.74
N GLU A 43 0.31 -3.55 -10.07
CA GLU A 43 1.23 -4.55 -10.64
C GLU A 43 1.83 -5.38 -9.51
N LEU A 44 1.01 -6.26 -8.90
CA LEU A 44 1.47 -7.15 -7.83
C LEU A 44 2.44 -8.20 -8.37
N LYS A 45 3.64 -8.24 -7.80
CA LYS A 45 4.57 -9.38 -7.90
C LYS A 45 4.54 -10.14 -6.57
N GLY A 46 4.37 -11.46 -6.59
CA GLY A 46 4.23 -12.28 -5.37
C GLY A 46 2.76 -12.54 -4.99
N SER A 47 2.47 -12.58 -3.68
CA SER A 47 1.10 -12.71 -3.13
C SER A 47 0.71 -11.47 -2.32
N TYR A 48 -0.52 -11.42 -1.80
CA TYR A 48 -0.92 -10.32 -0.93
C TYR A 48 -0.20 -10.35 0.41
N GLU A 49 0.03 -11.55 0.95
CA GLU A 49 0.73 -11.79 2.22
C GLU A 49 2.24 -11.58 2.12
N ASP A 50 2.80 -11.79 0.93
CA ASP A 50 4.22 -11.61 0.63
C ASP A 50 4.41 -10.85 -0.71
N PRO A 51 4.16 -9.53 -0.72
CA PRO A 51 4.31 -8.73 -1.92
C PRO A 51 5.78 -8.38 -2.15
N GLN A 52 6.23 -8.47 -3.40
CA GLN A 52 7.63 -8.22 -3.77
C GLN A 52 7.84 -6.81 -4.33
N ASN A 53 8.93 -6.18 -3.90
CA ASN A 53 9.41 -4.86 -4.31
C ASN A 53 8.54 -3.70 -3.81
N TRP A 54 7.66 -3.20 -4.66
CA TRP A 54 6.93 -1.94 -4.50
C TRP A 54 5.48 -2.15 -4.89
N LEU A 55 4.57 -1.57 -4.11
CA LEU A 55 3.17 -1.51 -4.46
C LEU A 55 2.73 -0.07 -4.61
N LYS A 56 1.88 0.16 -5.63
CA LYS A 56 1.19 1.43 -5.79
C LYS A 56 -0.08 1.41 -4.93
N GLY A 57 -0.23 2.41 -4.10
CA GLY A 57 -1.40 2.54 -3.25
C GLY A 57 -1.55 3.90 -2.61
N THR A 58 -2.27 3.91 -1.51
CA THR A 58 -2.62 5.11 -0.74
C THR A 58 -2.27 4.89 0.71
N ASN A 59 -1.48 5.77 1.29
CA ASN A 59 -1.35 5.88 2.74
C ASN A 59 -2.60 6.58 3.27
N LYS A 60 -3.48 5.82 3.94
CA LYS A 60 -4.74 6.31 4.48
C LYS A 60 -4.57 7.23 5.68
N THR A 61 -3.47 7.10 6.42
CA THR A 61 -3.17 7.98 7.55
C THR A 61 -2.85 9.39 7.06
N THR A 62 -2.05 9.52 6.01
CA THR A 62 -1.55 10.81 5.49
C THR A 62 -2.32 11.34 4.29
N GLY A 63 -3.06 10.47 3.58
CA GLY A 63 -3.70 10.77 2.30
C GLY A 63 -2.74 10.75 1.10
N ALA A 64 -1.48 10.37 1.28
CA ALA A 64 -0.50 10.32 0.21
C ALA A 64 -0.79 9.17 -0.77
N HIS A 65 -0.54 9.40 -2.06
CA HIS A 65 -0.74 8.41 -3.13
C HIS A 65 0.57 8.18 -3.89
N GLY A 66 0.97 6.91 -4.04
CA GLY A 66 2.19 6.55 -4.76
C GLY A 66 2.69 5.16 -4.42
N TYR A 67 3.98 4.92 -4.66
CA TYR A 67 4.65 3.65 -4.42
C TYR A 67 5.21 3.58 -3.01
N PHE A 68 4.97 2.47 -2.31
CA PHE A 68 5.57 2.16 -1.01
C PHE A 68 6.31 0.82 -1.07
N PRO A 69 7.39 0.64 -0.29
CA PRO A 69 8.14 -0.61 -0.28
C PRO A 69 7.35 -1.69 0.46
N THR A 70 7.48 -2.94 0.03
CA THR A 70 6.73 -4.04 0.66
C THR A 70 7.60 -5.03 1.41
N ASP A 71 8.80 -5.32 0.91
CA ASP A 71 9.68 -6.34 1.47
C ASP A 71 10.18 -5.92 2.86
N GLY A 72 9.62 -6.52 3.90
CA GLY A 72 9.92 -6.22 5.30
C GLY A 72 9.27 -4.95 5.85
N TYR A 73 8.88 -3.97 5.03
CA TYR A 73 8.35 -2.68 5.48
C TYR A 73 6.87 -2.69 5.86
N VAL A 74 6.10 -3.65 5.35
CA VAL A 74 4.67 -3.73 5.59
C VAL A 74 4.25 -5.13 6.03
N LYS A 75 3.13 -5.19 6.73
CA LYS A 75 2.45 -6.41 7.13
C LYS A 75 1.07 -6.44 6.47
N TYR A 76 0.74 -7.56 5.84
CA TYR A 76 -0.62 -7.79 5.33
C TYR A 76 -1.63 -7.87 6.47
N ILE A 77 -2.70 -7.09 6.36
CA ILE A 77 -3.80 -7.06 7.34
C ILE A 77 -5.00 -7.85 6.83
N GLY A 78 -5.38 -7.64 5.57
CA GLY A 78 -6.54 -8.31 5.01
C GLY A 78 -7.06 -7.69 3.73
N VAL A 79 -8.22 -8.19 3.32
CA VAL A 79 -9.00 -7.63 2.22
C VAL A 79 -10.21 -6.92 2.79
N VAL A 80 -10.39 -5.65 2.43
CA VAL A 80 -11.55 -4.84 2.77
C VAL A 80 -12.46 -4.76 1.54
N GLN A 81 -13.71 -5.22 1.68
CA GLN A 81 -14.73 -4.99 0.67
C GLN A 81 -15.33 -3.59 0.88
N SER A 82 -15.07 -2.68 -0.06
CA SER A 82 -15.84 -1.44 -0.11
C SER A 82 -17.17 -1.73 -0.81
N VAL A 83 -18.22 -1.93 -0.03
CA VAL A 83 -19.60 -1.95 -0.55
C VAL A 83 -19.99 -0.51 -0.87
N THR A 84 -19.90 -0.13 -2.14
CA THR A 84 -20.50 1.11 -2.60
C THR A 84 -22.02 0.92 -2.65
N SER A 85 -22.71 1.22 -1.56
CA SER A 85 -24.16 1.35 -1.56
C SER A 85 -24.55 2.48 -2.52
N LYS A 86 -25.36 2.15 -3.52
CA LYS A 86 -25.96 3.11 -4.45
C LYS A 86 -27.17 3.79 -3.83
#